data_AF-A0A0K2Y2I3-F1
#
_entry.id   AF-A0A0K2Y2I3-F1
#
_cell.length_a   1.000
_cell.length_b   1.000
_cell.length_c   1.000
_cell.angle_alpha   90.00
_cell.angle_beta   90.00
_cell.angle_gamma   90.00
#
_symmetry.space_group_name_H-M   'P 1'
#
loop_
_entity.id
_entity.type
_entity.pdbx_description
1 polymer ?
#
loop_
_entity_poly.entity_id
_entity_poly.type
_entity_poly.pdbx_seq_one_letter_code
_entity_poly.pdbx_strand_id
1 'polypeptide(L)' 'MLKHSIDELNNTQMESDRALADMATGQVKDLHQAAIAIGKAETSMKLMLEVRNKAISAYKELLRTQI' A
#
# COMPACT_ATOMS: atom_id res chain seq x y z
N MET A 1 -13.85 -5.23 -7.07
CA MET A 1 -13.30 -5.44 -5.71
C MET A 1 -11.78 -5.26 -5.69
N LEU A 2 -10.95 -6.22 -6.14
CA LEU A 2 -9.48 -6.09 -6.02
C LEU A 2 -8.89 -4.83 -6.69
N LYS A 3 -9.28 -4.54 -7.93
CA LYS A 3 -8.83 -3.32 -8.64
C LYS A 3 -9.15 -2.05 -7.84
N HIS A 4 -10.37 -1.96 -7.30
CA HIS A 4 -10.79 -0.82 -6.50
C HIS A 4 -9.95 -0.68 -5.22
N SER A 5 -9.68 -1.79 -4.53
CA SER A 5 -8.81 -1.78 -3.34
C SER A 5 -7.36 -1.36 -3.67
N ILE A 6 -6.86 -1.71 -4.86
CA ILE A 6 -5.54 -1.24 -5.34
C ILE A 6 -5.57 0.26 -5.64
N ASP A 7 -6.64 0.76 -6.28
CA ASP A 7 -6.79 2.17 -6.59
C ASP A 7 -6.91 3.02 -5.30
N GLU A 8 -7.66 2.54 -4.31
CA GLU A 8 -7.75 3.17 -2.98
C GLU A 8 -6.41 3.15 -2.23
N LEU A 9 -5.68 2.04 -2.29
CA LEU A 9 -4.35 1.93 -1.71
C LEU A 9 -3.39 2.94 -2.36
N ASN A 10 -3.43 3.07 -3.68
CA ASN A 10 -2.62 4.04 -4.40
C ASN A 10 -2.93 5.47 -3.94
N ASN A 11 -4.21 5.82 -3.78
CA ASN A 11 -4.60 7.13 -3.26
C ASN A 11 -4.07 7.36 -1.85
N THR A 12 -4.20 6.37 -0.97
CA THR A 12 -3.70 6.44 0.42
C THR A 12 -2.17 6.60 0.46
N GLN A 13 -1.45 5.95 -0.46
CA GLN A 13 0.00 6.08 -0.59
C GLN A 13 0.39 7.50 -1.04
N MET A 14 -0.27 8.06 -2.06
CA MET A 14 0.00 9.44 -2.51
C MET A 14 -0.28 10.48 -1.41
N GLU A 15 -1.33 10.28 -0.62
CA GLU A 15 -1.63 11.14 0.53
C GLU A 15 -0.56 11.04 1.60
N SER A 16 -0.06 9.82 1.87
CA SER A 16 1.01 9.60 2.84
C SER A 16 2.34 10.21 2.39
N ASP A 17 2.65 10.16 1.10
CA ASP A 17 3.86 10.77 0.53
C ASP A 17 3.80 12.30 0.66
N ARG A 18 2.62 12.91 0.46
CA ARG A 18 2.43 14.34 0.76
C ARG A 18 2.59 14.64 2.24
N ALA A 19 1.95 13.85 3.11
CA ALA A 19 2.06 14.03 4.55
C ALA A 19 3.51 13.92 5.04
N LEU A 20 4.31 13.01 4.46
CA LEU A 20 5.75 12.89 4.71
C LEU A 20 6.51 14.15 4.30
N ALA A 21 6.22 14.70 3.11
CA ALA A 21 6.85 15.91 2.63
C ALA A 21 6.50 17.14 3.49
N ASP A 22 5.22 17.29 3.84
CA ASP A 22 4.74 18.37 4.70
C ASP A 22 5.34 18.25 6.11
N MET A 23 5.52 17.02 6.61
CA MET A 23 6.14 16.76 7.91
C MET A 23 7.63 17.11 7.90
N ALA A 24 8.36 16.71 6.85
CA ALA A 24 9.78 17.01 6.69
C ALA A 24 10.06 18.52 6.55
N THR A 25 9.11 19.27 6.00
CA THR A 25 9.20 20.73 5.82
C THR A 25 8.65 21.53 7.00
N GLY A 26 8.09 20.86 8.02
CA GLY A 26 7.49 21.51 9.19
C GLY A 26 6.15 22.18 8.93
N GLN A 27 5.49 21.87 7.81
CA GLN A 27 4.19 22.44 7.42
C GLN A 27 3.00 21.67 8.02
N VAL A 28 3.22 20.48 8.59
CA VAL A 28 2.19 19.69 9.27
C VAL A 28 1.86 20.28 10.65
N LYS A 29 0.59 20.67 10.84
CA LYS A 29 0.05 21.07 12.16
C LYS A 29 -0.13 19.91 13.13
N ASP A 30 -0.48 18.74 12.63
CA ASP A 30 -0.76 17.54 13.44
C ASP A 30 0.13 16.37 13.01
N LEU A 31 1.33 16.33 13.61
CA LEU A 31 2.34 15.31 13.33
C LEU A 31 1.86 13.90 13.69
N HIS A 32 1.01 13.78 14.72
CA HIS A 32 0.50 12.49 15.17
C HIS A 32 -0.46 11.89 14.14
N GLN A 33 -1.38 12.69 13.61
CA GLN A 33 -2.29 12.22 12.57
C GLN A 33 -1.56 11.90 11.27
N ALA A 34 -0.59 12.72 10.87
CA ALA A 34 0.26 12.43 9.71
C ALA A 34 0.99 11.08 9.89
N ALA A 35 1.62 10.86 11.05
CA ALA A 35 2.32 9.61 11.33
C ALA A 35 1.39 8.38 11.31
N ILE A 36 0.16 8.51 11.81
CA ILE A 36 -0.85 7.43 11.77
C ILE A 36 -1.24 7.11 10.32
N ALA A 37 -1.51 8.13 9.50
CA ALA A 37 -1.88 7.96 8.10
C ALA A 37 -0.77 7.25 7.31
N ILE A 38 0.48 7.67 7.50
CA ILE A 38 1.67 7.07 6.90
C ILE A 38 1.80 5.60 7.31
N GLY A 39 1.70 5.31 8.61
CA GLY A 39 1.80 3.93 9.11
C GLY A 39 0.67 3.02 8.59
N LYS A 40 -0.54 3.57 8.41
CA LYS A 40 -1.65 2.85 7.80
C LYS A 40 -1.35 2.51 6.34
N ALA A 41 -0.88 3.47 5.55
CA ALA A 41 -0.53 3.23 4.14
C ALA A 41 0.56 2.16 4.00
N GLU A 42 1.62 2.25 4.82
CA GLU A 42 2.72 1.27 4.81
C GLU A 42 2.21 -0.15 5.14
N THR A 43 1.37 -0.29 6.17
CA THR A 43 0.80 -1.58 6.57
C THR A 43 -0.10 -2.16 5.48
N SER A 44 -0.95 -1.33 4.88
CA SER A 44 -1.81 -1.75 3.77
C SER A 44 -1.01 -2.15 2.53
N MET A 45 0.09 -1.45 2.24
CA MET A 45 0.99 -1.81 1.14
C MET A 45 1.68 -3.15 1.37
N LYS A 46 2.18 -3.41 2.59
CA LYS A 46 2.74 -4.72 2.96
C LYS A 46 1.73 -5.85 2.73
N LEU A 47 0.49 -5.66 3.14
CA LEU A 47 -0.57 -6.65 2.89
C LEU A 47 -0.80 -6.88 1.39
N MET A 48 -0.83 -5.80 0.59
CA MET A 48 -1.04 -5.92 -0.86
C MET A 48 0.11 -6.66 -1.56
N LEU A 49 1.35 -6.47 -1.11
CA LEU A 49 2.51 -7.21 -1.60
C LEU A 49 2.36 -8.72 -1.34
N GLU A 50 1.87 -9.11 -0.17
CA GLU A 50 1.60 -10.52 0.13
C GLU A 50 0.50 -11.10 -0.76
N VAL A 51 -0.58 -10.33 -1.01
CA VAL A 51 -1.63 -10.73 -1.96
C VAL A 51 -1.05 -10.92 -3.36
N ARG A 52 -0.24 -9.97 -3.84
CA ARG A 52 0.45 -10.04 -5.14
C ARG A 52 1.34 -11.28 -5.22
N ASN A 53 2.13 -11.55 -4.19
CA ASN A 53 3.03 -12.70 -4.15
C ASN A 53 2.24 -14.01 -4.23
N LYS A 54 1.16 -14.16 -3.45
CA LYS A 54 0.29 -15.34 -3.52
C LYS A 54 -0.37 -15.51 -4.88
N ALA A 55 -0.83 -14.43 -5.51
CA ALA A 55 -1.42 -14.50 -6.85
C ALA A 55 -0.40 -15.00 -7.90
N ILE A 56 0.84 -14.50 -7.85
CA ILE A 56 1.91 -14.95 -8.74
C ILE A 56 2.24 -16.43 -8.48
N SER A 57 2.34 -16.84 -7.22
CA SER A 57 2.61 -18.24 -6.86
C SER A 57 1.50 -19.17 -7.33
N ALA A 58 0.23 -18.80 -7.17
CA ALA A 58 -0.90 -19.57 -7.66
C ALA A 58 -0.86 -19.72 -9.19
N TYR A 59 -0.54 -18.64 -9.91
CA TYR A 59 -0.37 -18.69 -11.36
C TYR A 59 0.75 -19.65 -11.78
N LYS A 60 1.91 -19.60 -11.10
CA LYS A 60 3.02 -20.53 -11.34
C LYS A 60 2.64 -21.99 -11.08
N GLU A 61 1.84 -22.25 -10.05
CA GLU A 61 1.41 -23.61 -9.70
C GLU A 61 0.46 -24.20 -10.76
N LEU A 62 -0.45 -23.39 -11.31
CA LEU A 62 -1.33 -23.80 -12.41
C LEU A 62 -0.52 -24.21 -13.66
N LEU A 63 0.54 -23.48 -13.97
CA LEU A 63 1.43 -23.82 -15.08
C LEU A 63 2.20 -25.13 -14.85
N ARG A 64 2.55 -25.46 -13.60
CA ARG A 64 3.22 -26.73 -13.24
C ARG A 64 2.30 -27.93 -13.32
N THR A 65 1.00 -27.76 -13.08
CA THR A 65 0.02 -28.86 -13.07
C THR A 65 -0.53 -29.20 -14.46
N GLN A 66 -0.30 -28.34 -15.46
CA GLN A 66 -0.70 -28.58 -16.86
C GLN A 66 0.38 -29.28 -17.71
N ILE A 67 1.51 -29.64 -17.13
CA ILE A 67 2.58 -30.44 -17.76
C ILE A 67 2.42 -31.91 -17.40
#